data_AF-A0AAQ1JYN0-F1
#
_entry.id   AF-A0AAQ1JYN0-F1
#
_cell.length_a   1.000
_cell.length_b   1.000
_cell.length_c   1.000
_cell.angle_alpha   90.00
_cell.angle_beta   90.00
_cell.angle_gamma   90.00
#
_symmetry.space_group_name_H-M   'P 1'
#
loop_
_entity.id
_entity.type
_entity.pdbx_description
1 polymer ?
#
loop_
_entity_poly.entity_id
_entity_poly.type
_entity_poly.pdbx_seq_one_letter_code
_entity_poly.pdbx_strand_id
1 'polypeptide(L)'
;MTRAAFKGVLLVLEGPTDSIFWRNKIAKDQCQITISGSKATSVSVTKILDAAGFDGFVVIVDDDYDHFLGSDYDSVNLVATETNDLETLLGSSPALQKILEEHLVGDHASEHDIETAELTQKVKTIATVFGKLRYVNRKHSLNVPFDKLSPWKYVDQQSVELNTHNLCLDFSALCGVSVEQVEVWLEDAPAEPVWNVIQGHDFTCLLAIALKGRTRTGCNESTICSSLRLAYEWAWFKATSLVQRIERWEHGQGRTLLMQ
;
A
#
# COMPACT_ATOMS: atom_id res chain seq x y z
N MET A 1 11.42 -25.04 15.29
CA MET A 1 11.28 -25.13 16.76
C MET A 1 10.07 -24.38 17.32
N THR A 2 9.52 -23.36 16.62
CA THR A 2 8.40 -22.52 17.10
C THR A 2 7.08 -23.28 17.38
N ARG A 3 6.70 -24.25 16.53
CA ARG A 3 5.42 -24.99 16.63
C ARG A 3 5.32 -25.97 17.80
N ALA A 4 6.46 -26.39 18.37
CA ALA A 4 6.48 -27.27 19.53
C ALA A 4 6.00 -26.55 20.81
N ALA A 5 6.22 -25.23 20.88
CA ALA A 5 5.82 -24.39 22.01
C ALA A 5 4.56 -23.56 21.74
N PHE A 6 4.33 -23.13 20.49
CA PHE A 6 3.20 -22.28 20.13
C PHE A 6 2.16 -23.02 19.27
N LYS A 7 0.93 -23.10 19.78
CA LYS A 7 -0.20 -23.76 19.12
C LYS A 7 -1.13 -22.81 18.36
N GLY A 8 -0.89 -21.50 18.45
CA GLY A 8 -1.68 -20.48 17.76
C GLY A 8 -1.35 -20.34 16.27
N VAL A 9 -1.68 -19.20 15.70
CA VAL A 9 -1.51 -18.82 14.29
C VAL A 9 -0.18 -18.10 14.08
N LEU A 10 0.57 -18.53 13.07
CA LEU A 10 1.71 -17.77 12.56
C LEU A 10 1.23 -16.84 11.44
N LEU A 11 1.16 -15.55 11.73
CA LEU A 11 0.90 -14.51 10.72
C LEU A 11 2.24 -14.10 10.09
N VAL A 12 2.44 -14.44 8.82
CA VAL A 12 3.65 -14.07 8.06
C VAL A 12 3.37 -12.80 7.27
N LEU A 13 4.23 -11.80 7.43
CA LEU A 13 4.16 -10.50 6.75
C LEU A 13 5.46 -10.22 6.00
N GLU A 14 5.41 -9.35 5.00
CA GLU A 14 6.59 -8.98 4.21
C GLU A 14 7.58 -8.14 5.01
N GLY A 15 7.09 -7.07 5.64
CA GLY A 15 7.93 -6.04 6.22
C GLY A 15 7.66 -5.74 7.70
N PRO A 16 8.63 -5.14 8.40
CA PRO A 16 8.44 -4.70 9.78
C PRO A 16 7.39 -3.59 9.93
N THR A 17 7.20 -2.76 8.90
CA THR A 17 6.18 -1.69 8.84
C THR A 17 4.77 -2.26 8.92
N ASP A 18 4.49 -3.33 8.19
CA ASP A 18 3.19 -4.01 8.17
C ASP A 18 2.83 -4.53 9.56
N SER A 19 3.85 -5.00 10.30
CA SER A 19 3.67 -5.47 11.67
C SER A 19 3.08 -4.40 12.59
N ILE A 20 3.35 -3.12 12.34
CA ILE A 20 2.82 -2.01 13.15
C ILE A 20 1.30 -1.92 12.97
N PHE A 21 0.81 -2.09 11.73
CA PHE A 21 -0.62 -2.15 11.44
C PHE A 21 -1.26 -3.38 12.11
N TRP A 22 -0.69 -4.57 11.89
CA TRP A 22 -1.28 -5.84 12.34
C TRP A 22 -1.27 -6.04 13.86
N ARG A 23 -0.30 -5.50 14.61
CA ARG A 23 -0.19 -5.66 16.08
C ARG A 23 -1.46 -5.26 16.85
N ASN A 24 -2.25 -4.34 16.31
CA ASN A 24 -3.48 -3.86 16.94
C ASN A 24 -4.75 -4.48 16.33
N LYS A 25 -4.60 -5.49 15.47
CA LYS A 25 -5.69 -6.16 14.74
C LYS A 25 -5.78 -7.65 15.06
N ILE A 26 -4.70 -8.23 15.61
CA ILE A 26 -4.61 -9.66 15.92
C ILE A 26 -5.01 -10.01 17.37
N ALA A 27 -5.49 -11.23 17.56
CA ALA A 27 -5.62 -11.89 18.86
C ALA A 27 -4.24 -12.26 19.41
N LYS A 28 -3.65 -11.37 20.22
CA LYS A 28 -2.22 -11.43 20.65
C LYS A 28 -1.83 -12.70 21.40
N ASP A 29 -2.78 -13.36 22.06
CA ASP A 29 -2.59 -14.62 22.77
C ASP A 29 -2.65 -15.84 21.84
N GLN A 30 -3.31 -15.70 20.69
CA GLN A 30 -3.51 -16.75 19.69
C GLN A 30 -2.69 -16.57 18.42
N CYS A 31 -2.02 -15.44 18.22
CA CYS A 31 -1.32 -15.11 16.98
C CYS A 31 0.09 -14.55 17.22
N GLN A 32 1.08 -15.05 16.45
CA GLN A 32 2.45 -14.56 16.44
C GLN A 32 2.81 -14.05 15.04
N ILE A 33 3.31 -12.81 14.96
CA ILE A 33 3.80 -12.21 13.72
C ILE A 33 5.22 -12.71 13.41
N THR A 34 5.46 -13.11 12.17
CA THR A 34 6.77 -13.46 11.60
C THR A 34 7.02 -12.62 10.37
N ILE A 35 8.22 -12.05 10.22
CA ILE A 35 8.58 -11.24 9.05
C ILE A 35 9.37 -12.11 8.07
N SER A 36 8.97 -12.13 6.81
CA SER A 36 9.63 -12.89 5.72
C SER A 36 10.67 -12.07 4.95
N GLY A 37 10.55 -10.74 4.95
CA GLY A 37 11.48 -9.79 4.34
C GLY A 37 11.15 -9.42 2.89
N SER A 38 10.34 -10.20 2.17
CA SER A 38 9.85 -9.84 0.83
C SER A 38 8.64 -10.68 0.43
N LYS A 39 7.82 -10.16 -0.49
CA LYS A 39 6.77 -10.91 -1.18
C LYS A 39 7.22 -12.26 -1.75
N ALA A 40 8.35 -12.28 -2.47
CA ALA A 40 8.88 -13.51 -3.04
C ALA A 40 9.19 -14.57 -1.96
N THR A 41 9.73 -14.12 -0.82
CA THR A 41 9.94 -14.99 0.35
C THR A 41 8.62 -15.44 0.96
N SER A 42 7.65 -14.54 1.15
CA SER A 42 6.29 -14.84 1.66
C SER A 42 5.60 -15.93 0.83
N VAL A 43 5.60 -15.79 -0.50
CA VAL A 43 5.03 -16.78 -1.43
C VAL A 43 5.79 -18.11 -1.34
N SER A 44 7.12 -18.07 -1.25
CA SER A 44 7.94 -19.29 -1.13
C SER A 44 7.71 -20.03 0.19
N VAL A 45 7.61 -19.30 1.30
CA VAL A 45 7.27 -19.84 2.63
C VAL A 45 5.91 -20.52 2.58
N THR A 46 4.92 -19.91 1.94
CA THR A 46 3.58 -20.49 1.76
C THR A 46 3.67 -21.84 1.08
N LYS A 47 4.35 -21.93 -0.07
CA LYS A 47 4.50 -23.18 -0.83
C LYS A 47 5.19 -24.28 -0.01
N ILE A 48 6.23 -23.93 0.75
CA ILE A 48 6.96 -24.88 1.60
C ILE A 48 6.06 -25.41 2.73
N LEU A 49 5.31 -24.52 3.40
CA LEU A 49 4.45 -24.89 4.52
C LEU A 49 3.22 -25.68 4.06
N ASP A 50 2.61 -25.31 2.95
CA ASP A 50 1.52 -26.07 2.33
C ASP A 50 1.98 -27.49 1.93
N ALA A 51 3.11 -27.60 1.24
CA ALA A 51 3.67 -28.91 0.84
C ALA A 51 4.04 -29.79 2.04
N ALA A 52 4.41 -29.18 3.17
CA ALA A 52 4.69 -29.88 4.42
C ALA A 52 3.44 -30.24 5.23
N GLY A 53 2.24 -29.82 4.79
CA GLY A 53 1.00 -29.97 5.56
C GLY A 53 1.04 -29.21 6.89
N PHE A 54 1.77 -28.10 6.95
CA PHE A 54 1.90 -27.31 8.16
C PHE A 54 0.61 -26.54 8.44
N ASP A 55 -0.06 -26.87 9.54
CA ASP A 55 -1.28 -26.20 9.97
C ASP A 55 -0.97 -24.90 10.75
N GLY A 56 -1.88 -23.93 10.69
CA GLY A 56 -1.93 -22.77 11.57
C GLY A 56 -1.00 -21.63 11.17
N PHE A 57 -0.91 -21.35 9.88
CA PHE A 57 -0.25 -20.16 9.37
C PHE A 57 -1.11 -19.47 8.32
N VAL A 58 -0.94 -18.16 8.20
CA VAL A 58 -1.44 -17.39 7.06
C VAL A 58 -0.41 -16.34 6.71
N VAL A 59 -0.27 -16.10 5.42
CA VAL A 59 0.66 -15.14 4.85
C VAL A 59 -0.16 -14.01 4.25
N ILE A 60 0.17 -12.78 4.62
CA ILE A 60 -0.43 -11.59 4.04
C ILE A 60 0.63 -10.86 3.23
N VAL A 61 0.29 -10.56 1.98
CA VAL A 61 1.14 -9.85 1.03
C VAL A 61 0.40 -8.63 0.49
N ASP A 62 1.15 -7.61 0.07
CA ASP A 62 0.58 -6.53 -0.72
C ASP A 62 0.16 -7.06 -2.11
N ASP A 63 -0.68 -6.35 -2.86
CA ASP A 63 -1.04 -6.75 -4.23
C ASP A 63 0.11 -6.43 -5.20
N ASP A 64 0.80 -5.30 -5.02
CA ASP A 64 1.89 -4.83 -5.89
C ASP A 64 1.60 -5.06 -7.39
N TYR A 65 0.42 -4.69 -7.86
CA TYR A 65 -0.03 -4.87 -9.26
C TYR A 65 -0.31 -6.31 -9.70
N ASP A 66 -0.30 -7.31 -8.82
CA ASP A 66 -0.60 -8.69 -9.18
C ASP A 66 -1.97 -8.85 -9.80
N HIS A 67 -2.96 -8.13 -9.28
CA HIS A 67 -4.29 -8.04 -9.89
C HIS A 67 -4.24 -7.67 -11.37
N PHE A 68 -3.44 -6.66 -11.76
CA PHE A 68 -3.33 -6.21 -13.15
C PHE A 68 -2.45 -7.11 -14.02
N LEU A 69 -1.56 -7.87 -13.41
CA LEU A 69 -0.66 -8.79 -14.10
C LEU A 69 -1.25 -10.20 -14.22
N GLY A 70 -2.42 -10.44 -13.62
CA GLY A 70 -3.07 -11.76 -13.61
C GLY A 70 -2.30 -12.78 -12.77
N SER A 71 -1.56 -12.32 -11.76
CA SER A 71 -0.89 -13.22 -10.82
C SER A 71 -1.91 -13.70 -9.80
N ASP A 72 -2.16 -15.01 -9.78
CA ASP A 72 -3.01 -15.66 -8.78
C ASP A 72 -2.18 -16.50 -7.81
N TYR A 73 -2.73 -16.68 -6.60
CA TYR A 73 -2.11 -17.47 -5.54
C TYR A 73 -2.95 -18.71 -5.24
N ASP A 74 -2.40 -19.88 -5.57
CA ASP A 74 -3.02 -21.19 -5.29
C ASP A 74 -2.79 -21.64 -3.83
N SER A 75 -3.17 -20.81 -2.87
CA SER A 75 -3.16 -21.20 -1.46
C SER A 75 -4.23 -20.49 -0.66
N VAL A 76 -4.98 -21.25 0.13
CA VAL A 76 -5.91 -20.71 1.13
C VAL A 76 -5.18 -19.99 2.27
N ASN A 77 -3.90 -20.30 2.47
CA ASN A 77 -3.05 -19.72 3.50
C ASN A 77 -2.32 -18.45 3.02
N LEU A 78 -2.62 -17.94 1.81
CA LEU A 78 -2.05 -16.70 1.29
C LEU A 78 -3.16 -15.72 0.92
N VAL A 79 -3.09 -14.53 1.49
CA VAL A 79 -4.06 -13.46 1.31
C VAL A 79 -3.33 -12.21 0.82
N ALA A 80 -3.78 -11.65 -0.29
CA ALA A 80 -3.30 -10.36 -0.79
C ALA A 80 -4.21 -9.22 -0.31
N THR A 81 -3.66 -8.02 -0.15
CA THR A 81 -4.45 -6.80 0.05
C THR A 81 -5.39 -6.56 -1.13
N GLU A 82 -6.49 -5.84 -0.88
CA GLU A 82 -7.48 -5.54 -1.93
C GLU A 82 -7.15 -4.28 -2.75
N THR A 83 -6.37 -3.38 -2.16
CA THR A 83 -5.68 -2.27 -2.84
C THR A 83 -4.22 -2.64 -3.06
N ASN A 84 -3.44 -1.77 -3.71
CA ASN A 84 -2.09 -2.09 -4.13
C ASN A 84 -1.17 -2.50 -2.96
N ASP A 85 -1.32 -1.84 -1.81
CA ASP A 85 -0.57 -2.07 -0.57
C ASP A 85 -1.36 -1.60 0.67
N LEU A 86 -0.79 -1.77 1.87
CA LEU A 86 -1.43 -1.33 3.11
C LEU A 86 -1.66 0.20 3.18
N GLU A 87 -0.72 1.03 2.74
CA GLU A 87 -0.91 2.49 2.76
C GLU A 87 -2.07 2.93 1.87
N THR A 88 -2.24 2.31 0.70
CA THR A 88 -3.41 2.56 -0.17
C THR A 88 -4.71 2.05 0.44
N LEU A 89 -4.68 0.97 1.22
CA LEU A 89 -5.86 0.48 1.97
C LEU A 89 -6.32 1.49 3.02
N LEU A 90 -5.36 2.10 3.72
CA LEU A 90 -5.63 3.15 4.70
C LEU A 90 -6.14 4.41 3.99
N GLY A 91 -5.46 4.81 2.91
CA GLY A 91 -5.77 6.00 2.12
C GLY A 91 -7.12 5.93 1.41
N SER A 92 -7.59 4.75 1.05
CA SER A 92 -8.90 4.54 0.42
C SER A 92 -10.09 4.65 1.37
N SER A 93 -9.84 4.92 2.65
CA SER A 93 -10.86 5.02 3.69
C SER A 93 -11.06 6.46 4.17
N PRO A 94 -12.10 6.73 4.98
CA PRO A 94 -12.27 8.04 5.59
C PRO A 94 -11.14 8.45 6.56
N ALA A 95 -10.16 7.57 6.84
CA ALA A 95 -8.95 7.95 7.57
C ALA A 95 -8.20 9.08 6.85
N LEU A 96 -8.17 9.07 5.50
CA LEU A 96 -7.50 10.10 4.73
C LEU A 96 -8.11 11.48 5.00
N GLN A 97 -9.43 11.59 4.96
CA GLN A 97 -10.12 12.85 5.25
C GLN A 97 -9.78 13.35 6.65
N LYS A 98 -9.87 12.47 7.67
CA LYS A 98 -9.54 12.83 9.05
C LYS A 98 -8.12 13.37 9.22
N ILE A 99 -7.13 12.78 8.55
CA ILE A 99 -5.75 13.27 8.67
C ILE A 99 -5.56 14.60 7.96
N LEU A 100 -6.24 14.85 6.85
CA LEU A 100 -6.14 16.11 6.12
C LEU A 100 -6.76 17.23 6.94
N GLU A 101 -7.93 17.00 7.54
CA GLU A 101 -8.60 17.93 8.46
C GLU A 101 -7.75 18.27 9.70
N GLU A 102 -7.03 17.29 10.25
CA GLU A 102 -6.14 17.50 11.40
C GLU A 102 -4.91 18.36 11.04
N HIS A 103 -4.36 18.17 9.84
CA HIS A 103 -3.09 18.79 9.46
C HIS A 103 -3.25 20.16 8.77
N LEU A 104 -4.30 20.36 7.97
CA LEU A 104 -4.52 21.61 7.23
C LEU A 104 -4.87 22.78 8.17
N VAL A 105 -4.39 23.98 7.80
CA VAL A 105 -4.71 25.21 8.54
C VAL A 105 -5.98 25.85 7.97
N GLY A 106 -7.00 26.05 8.81
CA GLY A 106 -8.18 26.85 8.47
C GLY A 106 -9.26 26.74 9.55
N ASP A 107 -10.18 27.70 9.61
CA ASP A 107 -11.19 27.80 10.68
C ASP A 107 -12.63 27.46 10.21
N HIS A 108 -12.83 27.19 8.91
CA HIS A 108 -14.16 26.96 8.31
C HIS A 108 -14.32 25.54 7.77
N ALA A 109 -15.18 24.74 8.42
CA ALA A 109 -15.34 23.31 8.11
C ALA A 109 -15.77 23.01 6.66
N SER A 110 -16.68 23.80 6.06
CA SER A 110 -17.14 23.55 4.69
C SER A 110 -16.10 23.87 3.61
N GLU A 111 -15.16 24.78 3.89
CA GLU A 111 -14.06 25.10 2.98
C GLU A 111 -13.00 23.99 3.03
N HIS A 112 -12.77 23.41 4.21
CA HIS A 112 -11.90 22.25 4.40
C HIS A 112 -12.38 21.01 3.65
N ASP A 113 -13.68 20.70 3.66
CA ASP A 113 -14.21 19.54 2.93
C ASP A 113 -13.89 19.61 1.42
N ILE A 114 -14.06 20.80 0.82
CA ILE A 114 -13.76 21.02 -0.60
C ILE A 114 -12.26 20.95 -0.84
N GLU A 115 -11.46 21.64 0.00
CA GLU A 115 -10.00 21.66 -0.15
C GLU A 115 -9.39 20.25 -0.01
N THR A 116 -9.84 19.47 0.97
CA THR A 116 -9.35 18.09 1.20
C THR A 116 -9.70 17.17 0.03
N ALA A 117 -10.89 17.30 -0.54
CA ALA A 117 -11.33 16.53 -1.70
C ALA A 117 -10.53 16.88 -2.97
N GLU A 118 -10.35 18.17 -3.25
CA GLU A 118 -9.55 18.64 -4.39
C GLU A 118 -8.08 18.23 -4.26
N LEU A 119 -7.50 18.40 -3.06
CA LEU A 119 -6.13 17.98 -2.77
C LEU A 119 -5.95 16.48 -2.95
N THR A 120 -6.88 15.68 -2.41
CA THR A 120 -6.88 14.21 -2.56
C THR A 120 -6.94 13.82 -4.03
N GLN A 121 -7.84 14.42 -4.80
CA GLN A 121 -7.98 14.11 -6.23
C GLN A 121 -6.73 14.51 -7.01
N LYS A 122 -6.14 15.67 -6.70
CA LYS A 122 -4.89 16.14 -7.30
C LYS A 122 -3.73 15.18 -7.00
N VAL A 123 -3.55 14.79 -5.74
CA VAL A 123 -2.52 13.84 -5.32
C VAL A 123 -2.73 12.48 -5.97
N LYS A 124 -3.96 11.95 -6.01
CA LYS A 124 -4.26 10.68 -6.71
C LYS A 124 -3.93 10.73 -8.20
N THR A 125 -4.22 11.85 -8.86
CA THR A 125 -3.92 12.04 -10.28
C THR A 125 -2.42 11.95 -10.53
N ILE A 126 -1.62 12.61 -9.70
CA ILE A 126 -0.14 12.56 -9.79
C ILE A 126 0.37 11.16 -9.43
N ALA A 127 -0.12 10.58 -8.34
CA ALA A 127 0.25 9.24 -7.87
C ALA A 127 -0.04 8.16 -8.92
N THR A 128 -1.08 8.35 -9.74
CA THR A 128 -1.42 7.44 -10.85
C THR A 128 -0.31 7.40 -11.90
N VAL A 129 0.36 8.51 -12.19
CA VAL A 129 1.48 8.52 -13.14
C VAL A 129 2.65 7.69 -12.61
N PHE A 130 3.02 7.84 -11.34
CA PHE A 130 4.06 7.02 -10.71
C PHE A 130 3.65 5.54 -10.65
N GLY A 131 2.40 5.27 -10.25
CA GLY A 131 1.83 3.92 -10.20
C GLY A 131 1.87 3.22 -11.56
N LYS A 132 1.50 3.91 -12.63
CA LYS A 132 1.62 3.42 -14.01
C LYS A 132 3.06 3.08 -14.38
N LEU A 133 4.03 3.95 -14.06
CA LEU A 133 5.44 3.65 -14.31
C LEU A 133 5.92 2.42 -13.51
N ARG A 134 5.46 2.25 -12.27
CA ARG A 134 5.78 1.06 -11.46
C ARG A 134 5.17 -0.21 -12.03
N TYR A 135 3.92 -0.15 -12.48
CA TYR A 135 3.28 -1.23 -13.21
C TYR A 135 4.08 -1.60 -14.47
N VAL A 136 4.46 -0.61 -15.29
CA VAL A 136 5.27 -0.81 -16.50
C VAL A 136 6.63 -1.42 -16.16
N ASN A 137 7.30 -0.91 -15.13
CA ASN A 137 8.56 -1.44 -14.63
C ASN A 137 8.45 -2.92 -14.27
N ARG A 138 7.37 -3.33 -13.61
CA ARG A 138 7.10 -4.74 -13.25
C ARG A 138 6.73 -5.58 -14.48
N LYS A 139 5.77 -5.12 -15.29
CA LYS A 139 5.28 -5.80 -16.50
C LYS A 139 6.40 -6.13 -17.47
N HIS A 140 7.33 -5.21 -17.68
CA HIS A 140 8.43 -5.35 -18.63
C HIS A 140 9.75 -5.77 -17.97
N SER A 141 9.76 -6.02 -16.66
CA SER A 141 10.97 -6.39 -15.89
C SER A 141 12.15 -5.43 -16.12
N LEU A 142 11.87 -4.13 -16.12
CA LEU A 142 12.86 -3.09 -16.48
C LEU A 142 13.89 -2.82 -15.35
N ASN A 143 13.60 -3.28 -14.13
CA ASN A 143 14.46 -3.11 -12.95
C ASN A 143 14.83 -1.64 -12.64
N VAL A 144 13.95 -0.69 -12.95
CA VAL A 144 14.13 0.73 -12.63
C VAL A 144 14.07 0.92 -11.11
N PRO A 145 15.10 1.53 -10.50
CA PRO A 145 15.15 1.81 -9.06
C PRO A 145 14.34 3.09 -8.73
N PHE A 146 13.15 2.93 -8.17
CA PHE A 146 12.24 4.05 -7.89
C PHE A 146 12.69 4.99 -6.77
N ASP A 147 13.69 4.61 -5.95
CA ASP A 147 14.37 5.53 -5.03
C ASP A 147 15.04 6.71 -5.77
N LYS A 148 15.41 6.52 -7.05
CA LYS A 148 15.94 7.59 -7.93
C LYS A 148 14.85 8.43 -8.59
N LEU A 149 13.59 8.01 -8.47
CA LEU A 149 12.43 8.65 -9.09
C LEU A 149 11.46 9.20 -8.03
N SER A 150 11.98 9.64 -6.88
CA SER A 150 11.15 10.20 -5.81
C SER A 150 10.27 11.37 -6.29
N PRO A 151 8.99 11.44 -5.87
CA PRO A 151 8.10 12.56 -6.19
C PRO A 151 8.67 13.94 -5.85
N TRP A 152 9.52 14.05 -4.81
CA TRP A 152 10.18 15.31 -4.43
C TRP A 152 11.01 15.95 -5.55
N LYS A 153 11.46 15.17 -6.54
CA LYS A 153 12.24 15.65 -7.67
C LYS A 153 11.38 16.26 -8.79
N TYR A 154 10.12 15.82 -8.90
CA TYR A 154 9.28 16.11 -10.07
C TYR A 154 8.03 16.93 -9.76
N VAL A 155 7.66 17.07 -8.49
CA VAL A 155 6.47 17.81 -8.09
C VAL A 155 6.85 19.15 -7.49
N ASP A 156 6.30 20.22 -8.06
CA ASP A 156 6.45 21.56 -7.50
C ASP A 156 5.73 21.66 -6.15
N GLN A 157 6.42 22.17 -5.13
CA GLN A 157 5.89 22.19 -3.75
C GLN A 157 4.83 23.27 -3.54
N GLN A 158 4.77 24.31 -4.38
CA GLN A 158 3.80 25.39 -4.25
C GLN A 158 2.53 25.08 -5.05
N SER A 159 2.69 24.76 -6.33
CA SER A 159 1.58 24.47 -7.23
C SER A 159 1.09 23.03 -7.11
N VAL A 160 1.89 22.10 -6.59
CA VAL A 160 1.60 20.64 -6.57
C VAL A 160 1.41 20.12 -8.00
N GLU A 161 2.21 20.61 -8.94
CA GLU A 161 2.16 20.15 -10.35
C GLU A 161 3.31 19.21 -10.66
N LEU A 162 3.00 18.14 -11.40
CA LEU A 162 3.97 17.15 -11.83
C LEU A 162 4.67 17.59 -13.12
N ASN A 163 6.00 17.59 -13.11
CA ASN A 163 6.80 17.63 -14.32
C ASN A 163 6.93 16.23 -14.94
N THR A 164 5.88 15.81 -15.65
CA THR A 164 5.80 14.48 -16.28
C THR A 164 6.90 14.27 -17.31
N HIS A 165 7.27 15.32 -18.06
CA HIS A 165 8.30 15.23 -19.09
C HIS A 165 9.67 14.82 -18.50
N ASN A 166 10.11 15.48 -17.43
CA ASN A 166 11.37 15.12 -16.78
C ASN A 166 11.32 13.74 -16.11
N LEU A 167 10.16 13.36 -15.55
CA LEU A 167 9.96 12.02 -14.99
C LEU A 167 10.10 10.95 -16.08
N CYS A 168 9.48 11.13 -17.25
CA CYS A 168 9.59 10.20 -18.38
C CYS A 168 11.02 10.14 -18.93
N LEU A 169 11.71 11.28 -19.04
CA LEU A 169 13.12 11.34 -19.46
C LEU A 169 14.03 10.53 -18.52
N ASP A 170 13.89 10.71 -17.21
CA ASP A 170 14.72 10.00 -16.24
C ASP A 170 14.37 8.52 -16.17
N PHE A 171 13.09 8.16 -16.26
CA PHE A 171 12.67 6.75 -16.33
C PHE A 171 13.23 6.08 -17.59
N SER A 172 13.09 6.73 -18.75
CA SER A 172 13.64 6.32 -20.05
C SER A 172 15.15 6.07 -19.96
N ALA A 173 15.90 7.00 -19.37
CA ALA A 173 17.34 6.87 -19.21
C ALA A 173 17.74 5.70 -18.29
N LEU A 174 16.94 5.42 -17.25
CA LEU A 174 17.21 4.32 -16.31
C LEU A 174 16.91 2.93 -16.90
N CYS A 175 15.92 2.80 -17.79
CA CYS A 175 15.58 1.52 -18.42
C CYS A 175 16.17 1.33 -19.83
N GLY A 176 16.79 2.36 -20.41
CA GLY A 176 17.42 2.28 -21.74
C GLY A 176 16.43 2.21 -22.90
N VAL A 177 15.23 2.78 -22.72
CA VAL A 177 14.13 2.80 -23.70
C VAL A 177 13.85 4.23 -24.12
N SER A 178 13.32 4.49 -25.32
CA SER A 178 13.03 5.87 -25.76
C SER A 178 11.88 6.50 -24.96
N VAL A 179 11.86 7.82 -24.86
CA VAL A 179 10.82 8.56 -24.13
C VAL A 179 9.44 8.33 -24.73
N GLU A 180 9.37 8.29 -26.07
CA GLU A 180 8.12 8.05 -26.80
C GLU A 180 7.53 6.68 -26.44
N GLN A 181 8.38 5.66 -26.26
CA GLN A 181 7.93 4.34 -25.84
C GLN A 181 7.46 4.33 -24.38
N VAL A 182 8.07 5.14 -23.50
CA VAL A 182 7.59 5.32 -22.11
C VAL A 182 6.22 6.00 -22.09
N GLU A 183 6.01 7.01 -22.94
CA GLU A 183 4.73 7.70 -23.08
C GLU A 183 3.63 6.74 -23.56
N VAL A 184 3.91 5.91 -24.58
CA VAL A 184 2.99 4.85 -25.03
C VAL A 184 2.67 3.88 -23.88
N TRP A 185 3.67 3.46 -23.10
CA TRP A 185 3.43 2.58 -21.95
C TRP A 185 2.58 3.22 -20.85
N LEU A 186 2.72 4.53 -20.63
CA LEU A 186 1.88 5.27 -19.69
C LEU A 186 0.42 5.34 -20.14
N GLU A 187 0.19 5.52 -21.44
CA GLU A 187 -1.16 5.51 -22.02
C GLU A 187 -1.81 4.13 -21.90
N ASP A 188 -1.07 3.07 -22.21
CA ASP A 188 -1.55 1.68 -22.16
C ASP A 188 -1.70 1.10 -20.73
N ALA A 189 -1.02 1.70 -19.74
CA ALA A 189 -1.07 1.24 -18.36
C ALA A 189 -2.47 1.45 -17.73
N PRO A 190 -2.92 0.52 -16.85
CA PRO A 190 -4.20 0.64 -16.19
C PRO A 190 -4.30 1.94 -15.39
N ALA A 191 -5.49 2.55 -15.41
CA ALA A 191 -5.79 3.75 -14.63
C ALA A 191 -6.79 3.49 -13.51
N GLU A 192 -7.54 2.38 -13.58
CA GLU A 192 -8.58 2.02 -12.61
C GLU A 192 -8.54 0.51 -12.29
N PRO A 193 -8.94 0.09 -11.08
CA PRO A 193 -9.29 0.95 -9.94
C PRO A 193 -8.07 1.71 -9.37
N VAL A 194 -8.20 3.01 -9.15
CA VAL A 194 -7.07 3.90 -8.82
C VAL A 194 -6.26 3.46 -7.60
N TRP A 195 -6.90 2.91 -6.57
CA TRP A 195 -6.21 2.42 -5.36
C TRP A 195 -5.41 1.14 -5.59
N ASN A 196 -5.62 0.45 -6.71
CA ASN A 196 -4.78 -0.66 -7.15
C ASN A 196 -3.66 -0.17 -8.08
N VAL A 197 -3.82 1.00 -8.71
CA VAL A 197 -2.80 1.58 -9.60
C VAL A 197 -1.77 2.38 -8.82
N ILE A 198 -2.18 3.20 -7.85
CA ILE A 198 -1.22 4.02 -7.11
C ILE A 198 -0.43 3.17 -6.11
N GLN A 199 0.77 3.61 -5.78
CA GLN A 199 1.58 2.99 -4.73
C GLN A 199 1.58 3.88 -3.49
N GLY A 200 1.46 3.28 -2.32
CA GLY A 200 1.21 3.97 -1.07
C GLY A 200 2.37 4.81 -0.55
N HIS A 201 3.62 4.42 -0.80
CA HIS A 201 4.79 5.23 -0.48
C HIS A 201 4.83 6.49 -1.36
N ASP A 202 4.61 6.37 -2.67
CA ASP A 202 4.50 7.55 -3.54
C ASP A 202 3.31 8.44 -3.15
N PHE A 203 2.17 7.84 -2.82
CA PHE A 203 0.97 8.55 -2.39
C PHE A 203 1.21 9.35 -1.11
N THR A 204 1.83 8.76 -0.10
CA THR A 204 2.15 9.44 1.18
C THR A 204 3.26 10.48 1.02
N CYS A 205 4.21 10.25 0.12
CA CYS A 205 5.20 11.26 -0.29
C CYS A 205 4.54 12.46 -0.95
N LEU A 206 3.61 12.24 -1.88
CA LEU A 206 2.85 13.30 -2.53
C LEU A 206 1.96 14.07 -1.57
N LEU A 207 1.33 13.40 -0.60
CA LEU A 207 0.62 14.08 0.48
C LEU A 207 1.56 14.97 1.30
N ALA A 208 2.76 14.50 1.64
CA ALA A 208 3.75 15.30 2.37
C ALA A 208 4.18 16.55 1.58
N ILE A 209 4.39 16.40 0.28
CA ILE A 209 4.68 17.52 -0.63
C ILE A 209 3.51 18.51 -0.63
N ALA A 210 2.30 18.02 -0.83
CA ALA A 210 1.11 18.85 -0.99
C ALA A 210 0.72 19.59 0.29
N LEU A 211 1.01 19.00 1.45
CA LEU A 211 0.81 19.61 2.77
C LEU A 211 1.94 20.57 3.18
N LYS A 212 3.08 20.57 2.47
CA LYS A 212 4.23 21.38 2.85
C LYS A 212 3.89 22.87 2.82
N GLY A 213 4.03 23.54 3.96
CA GLY A 213 3.69 24.96 4.12
C GLY A 213 2.19 25.25 4.26
N ARG A 214 1.34 24.21 4.28
CA ARG A 214 -0.12 24.29 4.51
C ARG A 214 -0.55 23.74 5.87
N THR A 215 0.42 23.40 6.72
CA THR A 215 0.20 22.76 8.03
C THR A 215 0.78 23.59 9.16
N ARG A 216 0.19 23.48 10.37
CA ARG A 216 0.71 24.15 11.58
C ARG A 216 2.06 23.58 12.03
N THR A 217 2.24 22.28 11.83
CA THR A 217 3.46 21.53 12.18
C THR A 217 4.00 20.86 10.92
N GLY A 218 5.32 20.66 10.84
CA GLY A 218 5.93 19.99 9.69
C GLY A 218 5.35 18.58 9.50
N CYS A 219 4.83 18.30 8.31
CA CYS A 219 4.27 17.00 7.95
C CYS A 219 5.21 16.30 6.95
N ASN A 220 5.61 15.07 7.27
CA ASN A 220 6.45 14.23 6.40
C ASN A 220 5.76 12.87 6.19
N GLU A 221 6.31 12.06 5.28
CA GLU A 221 5.80 10.73 4.94
C GLU A 221 5.55 9.85 6.17
N SER A 222 6.52 9.78 7.09
CA SER A 222 6.42 8.97 8.31
C SER A 222 5.28 9.44 9.22
N THR A 223 5.12 10.75 9.37
CA THR A 223 3.99 11.34 10.11
C THR A 223 2.67 10.97 9.45
N ILE A 224 2.55 11.08 8.13
CA ILE A 224 1.32 10.75 7.39
C ILE A 224 0.99 9.27 7.53
N CYS A 225 1.94 8.36 7.31
CA CYS A 225 1.72 6.93 7.46
C CYS A 225 1.30 6.58 8.89
N SER A 226 1.90 7.22 9.90
CA SER A 226 1.51 7.02 11.30
C SER A 226 0.11 7.56 11.59
N SER A 227 -0.21 8.77 11.13
CA SER A 227 -1.53 9.39 11.28
C SER A 227 -2.61 8.57 10.60
N LEU A 228 -2.37 8.05 9.39
CA LEU A 228 -3.30 7.15 8.70
C LEU A 228 -3.61 5.90 9.53
N ARG A 229 -2.58 5.23 10.07
CA ARG A 229 -2.77 4.05 10.93
C ARG A 229 -3.57 4.36 12.21
N LEU A 230 -3.38 5.55 12.78
CA LEU A 230 -4.10 5.97 13.99
C LEU A 230 -5.55 6.38 13.70
N ALA A 231 -5.78 7.06 12.59
CA ALA A 231 -7.11 7.51 12.17
C ALA A 231 -7.98 6.35 11.63
N TYR A 232 -7.35 5.26 11.17
CA TYR A 232 -8.02 4.12 10.56
C TYR A 232 -8.77 3.25 11.58
N GLU A 233 -10.09 3.30 11.50
CA GLU A 233 -10.98 2.62 12.41
C GLU A 233 -11.15 1.13 12.11
N TRP A 234 -11.46 0.39 13.17
CA TRP A 234 -11.77 -1.04 13.09
C TRP A 234 -13.00 -1.34 12.22
N ALA A 235 -14.01 -0.47 12.20
CA ALA A 235 -15.19 -0.64 11.37
C ALA A 235 -14.86 -0.66 9.86
N TRP A 236 -13.94 0.21 9.42
CA TRP A 236 -13.49 0.23 8.03
C TRP A 236 -12.66 -0.99 7.69
N PHE A 237 -11.81 -1.43 8.63
CA PHE A 237 -11.06 -2.68 8.48
C PHE A 237 -11.99 -3.88 8.32
N LYS A 238 -13.02 -4.03 9.17
CA LYS A 238 -13.98 -5.15 9.08
C LYS A 238 -14.75 -5.18 7.76
N ALA A 239 -14.92 -4.03 7.10
CA ALA A 239 -15.63 -3.96 5.82
C ALA A 239 -14.79 -4.44 4.62
N THR A 240 -13.47 -4.62 4.79
CA THR A 240 -12.54 -5.01 3.72
C THR A 240 -12.77 -6.44 3.24
N SER A 241 -12.51 -6.70 1.95
CA SER A 241 -12.46 -8.08 1.46
C SER A 241 -11.28 -8.87 2.05
N LEU A 242 -10.22 -8.16 2.50
CA LEU A 242 -9.11 -8.72 3.25
C LEU A 242 -9.59 -9.40 4.55
N VAL A 243 -10.40 -8.72 5.37
CA VAL A 243 -10.98 -9.32 6.58
C VAL A 243 -11.87 -10.50 6.23
N GLN A 244 -12.72 -10.39 5.22
CA GLN A 244 -13.59 -11.50 4.81
C GLN A 244 -12.78 -12.75 4.40
N ARG A 245 -11.63 -12.58 3.74
CA ARG A 245 -10.73 -13.70 3.38
C ARG A 245 -10.10 -14.32 4.62
N ILE A 246 -9.69 -13.49 5.58
CA ILE A 246 -9.13 -13.95 6.86
C ILE A 246 -10.17 -14.69 7.68
N GLU A 247 -11.39 -14.19 7.82
CA GLU A 247 -12.47 -14.84 8.57
C GLU A 247 -12.85 -16.20 7.94
N ARG A 248 -12.88 -16.29 6.61
CA ARG A 248 -13.07 -17.59 5.92
C ARG A 248 -11.94 -18.56 6.24
N TRP A 249 -10.70 -18.09 6.29
CA TRP A 249 -9.54 -18.89 6.69
C TRP A 249 -9.65 -19.34 8.15
N GLU A 250 -9.98 -18.43 9.07
CA GLU A 250 -10.19 -18.73 10.50
C GLU A 250 -11.23 -19.82 10.70
N HIS A 251 -12.37 -19.70 10.00
CA HIS A 251 -13.44 -20.71 10.04
C HIS A 251 -12.98 -22.06 9.48
N GLY A 252 -12.29 -22.06 8.33
CA GLY A 252 -11.79 -23.28 7.70
C GLY A 252 -10.72 -24.01 8.52
N GLN A 253 -9.91 -23.27 9.27
CA GLN A 253 -8.83 -23.83 10.10
C GLN A 253 -9.23 -24.06 11.57
N GLY A 254 -10.38 -23.54 12.02
CA GLY A 254 -10.78 -23.57 13.42
C GLY A 254 -9.82 -22.80 14.33
N ARG A 255 -9.31 -21.66 13.85
CA ARG A 255 -8.28 -20.85 14.52
C ARG A 255 -8.67 -19.38 14.55
N THR A 256 -8.14 -18.64 15.51
CA THR A 256 -8.36 -17.19 15.63
C THR A 256 -7.06 -16.43 15.37
N LEU A 257 -7.11 -15.55 14.38
CA LEU A 257 -6.10 -14.56 14.03
C LEU A 257 -6.52 -13.16 14.48
N LEU A 258 -7.74 -12.72 14.15
CA LEU A 258 -8.22 -11.37 14.40
C LEU A 258 -8.74 -11.21 15.83
N MET A 259 -8.59 -10.02 16.39
CA MET A 259 -9.32 -9.67 17.62
C MET A 259 -10.83 -9.59 17.34
N GLN A 260 -11.67 -9.99 18.27
CA GLN A 260 -13.13 -9.94 18.09
C GLN A 260 -13.70 -8.54 18.36
#